data_AF-A0A538FFV8-F1
#
_entry.id   AF-A0A538FFV8-F1
#
_cell.length_a   1.000
_cell.length_b   1.000
_cell.length_c   1.000
_cell.angle_alpha   90.00
_cell.angle_beta   90.00
_cell.angle_gamma   90.00
#
_symmetry.space_group_name_H-M   'P 1'
#
loop_
_entity.id
_entity.type
_entity.pdbx_description
1 polymer ?
#
loop_
_entity_poly.entity_id
_entity_poly.type
_entity_poly.pdbx_seq_one_letter_code
_entity_poly.pdbx_strand_id
1 'polypeptide(L)'
;MPVKFEETLRLTGGGNVMAVGPRDKDDDIKELCAWVYQRRGSDDAAATEMSTTGGKLRQPDGHNPRWEMELAKVPEDGQLELEPGWAHAVAVALILDGAGHTGVFVWGETVMLTT
;
A
#
# COMPACT_ATOMS: atom_id res chain seq x y z
N MET A 1 -9.35 -8.03 15.00
CA MET A 1 -8.25 -8.82 14.39
C MET A 1 -7.31 -7.81 13.75
N PRO A 2 -5.98 -7.97 13.82
CA PRO A 2 -5.07 -7.05 13.14
C PRO A 2 -5.37 -7.08 11.64
N VAL A 3 -5.51 -5.91 11.02
CA VAL A 3 -5.68 -5.77 9.57
C VAL A 3 -4.41 -6.32 8.93
N LYS A 4 -4.54 -7.31 8.05
CA LYS A 4 -3.39 -7.76 7.28
C LYS A 4 -3.27 -6.99 5.98
N PHE A 5 -2.06 -6.90 5.44
CA PHE A 5 -1.79 -6.08 4.26
C PHE A 5 -2.57 -6.56 3.03
N GLU A 6 -2.82 -7.87 2.92
CA GLU A 6 -3.60 -8.49 1.85
C GLU A 6 -5.12 -8.24 1.94
N GLU A 7 -5.64 -7.86 3.11
CA GLU A 7 -7.09 -7.76 3.35
C GLU A 7 -7.71 -6.46 2.80
N THR A 8 -6.89 -5.53 2.32
CA THR A 8 -7.33 -4.14 2.13
C THR A 8 -6.69 -3.42 0.94
N LEU A 9 -6.50 -4.13 -0.18
CA LEU A 9 -6.16 -3.52 -1.48
C LEU A 9 -7.40 -3.45 -2.37
N ARG A 10 -7.87 -2.23 -2.65
CA ARG A 10 -9.09 -1.98 -3.44
C ARG A 10 -8.84 -1.06 -4.61
N LEU A 11 -9.43 -1.36 -5.76
CA LEU A 11 -9.41 -0.48 -6.92
C LEU A 11 -10.29 0.75 -6.65
N THR A 12 -9.77 1.95 -6.84
CA THR A 12 -10.52 3.21 -6.63
C THR A 12 -11.03 3.86 -7.92
N GLY A 13 -10.68 3.27 -9.08
CA GLY A 13 -11.03 3.75 -10.42
C GLY A 13 -9.82 4.31 -11.17
N GLY A 14 -9.83 4.24 -12.51
CA GLY A 14 -8.72 4.71 -13.36
C GLY A 14 -7.39 4.02 -13.09
N GLY A 15 -7.42 2.73 -12.74
CA GLY A 15 -6.23 1.93 -12.40
C GLY A 15 -5.58 2.21 -11.04
N ASN A 16 -6.10 3.15 -10.23
CA ASN A 16 -5.58 3.44 -8.90
C ASN A 16 -5.94 2.34 -7.90
N VAL A 17 -5.06 2.16 -6.90
CA VAL A 17 -5.27 1.22 -5.79
C VAL A 17 -5.20 1.93 -4.46
N MET A 18 -6.24 1.81 -3.65
CA MET A 18 -6.14 2.11 -2.23
C MET A 18 -5.45 0.94 -1.52
N ALA A 19 -4.24 1.19 -1.02
CA ALA A 19 -3.48 0.27 -0.19
C ALA A 19 -3.65 0.60 1.27
N VAL A 20 -3.85 -0.45 2.08
CA VAL A 20 -3.98 -0.33 3.53
C VAL A 20 -3.20 -1.47 4.14
N GLY A 21 -2.51 -1.20 5.25
CA GLY A 21 -1.74 -2.21 5.96
C GLY A 21 -1.69 -1.99 7.46
N PRO A 22 -1.16 -2.98 8.19
CA PRO A 22 -1.05 -2.93 9.64
C PRO A 22 -0.10 -1.84 10.12
N ARG A 23 -0.39 -1.31 11.30
CA ARG A 23 0.46 -0.41 12.09
C ARG A 23 0.19 -0.71 13.56
N ASP A 24 1.17 -0.63 14.46
CA ASP A 24 0.85 -0.65 15.89
C ASP A 24 0.31 0.72 16.36
N LYS A 25 -0.53 0.73 17.41
CA LYS A 25 -1.20 1.97 17.85
C LYS A 25 -0.24 3.10 18.24
N ASP A 26 0.96 2.73 18.71
CA ASP A 26 1.99 3.64 19.18
C ASP A 26 3.06 3.93 18.11
N ASP A 27 3.01 3.27 16.95
CA ASP A 27 3.95 3.47 15.85
C ASP A 27 3.69 4.77 15.12
N ASP A 28 4.73 5.41 14.60
CA ASP A 28 4.58 6.52 13.67
C ASP A 28 5.35 6.23 12.38
N ILE A 29 4.62 6.04 11.28
CA ILE A 29 5.20 5.82 9.96
C ILE A 29 5.73 7.17 9.44
N LYS A 30 7.05 7.25 9.31
CA LYS A 30 7.74 8.44 8.80
C LYS A 30 7.71 8.48 7.28
N GLU A 31 7.94 7.32 6.66
CA GLU A 31 7.96 7.15 5.21
C GLU A 31 7.34 5.79 4.85
N LEU A 32 6.62 5.75 3.73
CA LEU A 32 6.05 4.54 3.17
C LEU A 32 6.22 4.54 1.65
N CYS A 33 6.75 3.44 1.12
CA CYS A 33 6.70 3.12 -0.29
C CYS A 33 5.87 1.86 -0.48
N ALA A 34 4.93 1.86 -1.41
CA ALA A 34 4.17 0.67 -1.75
C ALA A 34 4.06 0.48 -3.27
N TRP A 35 4.03 -0.78 -3.69
CA TRP A 35 3.90 -1.18 -5.08
C TRP A 35 2.94 -2.37 -5.18
N VAL A 36 2.11 -2.36 -6.22
CA VAL A 36 1.26 -3.48 -6.66
C VAL A 36 1.64 -3.81 -8.10
N TYR A 37 1.79 -5.09 -8.40
CA TYR A 37 2.09 -5.61 -9.73
C TYR A 37 1.13 -6.76 -10.08
N GLN A 38 0.58 -6.71 -11.28
CA GLN A 38 -0.33 -7.70 -11.82
C GLN A 38 0.17 -8.16 -13.18
N ARG A 39 0.45 -9.46 -13.28
CA ARG A 39 0.86 -10.11 -14.53
C ARG A 39 -0.36 -10.32 -15.43
N ARG A 40 -0.37 -9.76 -16.65
CA ARG A 40 -1.43 -10.03 -17.65
C ARG A 40 -0.84 -10.47 -19.00
N GLY A 41 -0.43 -11.74 -19.07
CA GLY A 41 0.14 -12.30 -20.30
C GLY A 41 1.51 -11.69 -20.61
N SER A 42 1.63 -10.91 -21.69
CA SER A 42 2.83 -10.13 -22.02
C SER A 42 2.81 -8.71 -21.45
N ASP A 43 1.66 -8.24 -20.98
CA ASP A 43 1.39 -6.84 -20.72
C ASP A 43 1.15 -6.64 -19.23
N ASP A 44 2.17 -6.23 -18.50
CA ASP A 44 2.06 -6.06 -17.04
C ASP A 44 1.37 -4.76 -16.66
N ALA A 45 0.64 -4.78 -15.55
CA ALA A 45 0.07 -3.61 -14.91
C ALA A 45 0.72 -3.41 -13.53
N ALA A 46 0.98 -2.17 -13.15
CA ALA A 46 1.53 -1.85 -11.85
C ALA A 46 1.01 -0.51 -11.32
N ALA A 47 1.02 -0.34 -10.01
CA ALA A 47 0.79 0.93 -9.34
C ALA A 47 1.78 1.09 -8.19
N THR A 48 2.28 2.30 -7.97
CA THR A 48 3.21 2.60 -6.88
C THR A 48 2.95 3.98 -6.31
N GLU A 49 3.37 4.19 -5.07
CA GLU A 49 3.50 5.51 -4.46
C GLU A 49 4.57 5.48 -3.36
N MET A 50 5.23 6.62 -3.16
CA MET A 50 6.12 6.86 -2.03
C MET A 50 5.72 8.18 -1.37
N SER A 51 5.41 8.14 -0.08
CA SER A 51 4.97 9.31 0.68
C SER A 51 5.57 9.33 2.07
N THR A 52 5.79 10.53 2.59
CA THR A 52 6.03 10.77 4.02
C THR A 52 4.70 10.93 4.76
N THR A 53 4.77 11.07 6.08
CA THR A 53 3.64 11.49 6.90
C THR A 53 3.10 12.86 6.46
N GLY A 54 1.79 12.94 6.21
CA GLY A 54 1.15 14.09 5.55
C GLY A 54 1.16 13.96 4.02
N GLY A 55 0.08 14.37 3.36
CA GLY A 55 -0.11 14.15 1.92
C GLY A 55 -0.99 12.93 1.62
N LYS A 56 -0.51 11.98 0.80
CA LYS A 56 -1.26 10.78 0.36
C LYS A 56 -1.31 9.65 1.40
N LEU A 57 -0.39 9.64 2.37
CA LEU A 57 -0.35 8.69 3.47
C LEU A 57 -1.25 9.17 4.62
N ARG A 58 -2.25 8.35 4.98
CA ARG A 58 -3.09 8.54 6.17
C ARG A 58 -2.74 7.51 7.22
N GLN A 59 -2.65 7.94 8.47
CA GLN A 59 -2.51 7.08 9.64
C GLN A 59 -3.65 7.39 10.61
N PRO A 60 -4.81 6.70 10.50
CA PRO A 60 -5.90 6.85 11.46
C PRO A 60 -5.44 6.60 12.90
N ASP A 61 -6.16 7.14 13.87
CA ASP A 61 -5.77 7.09 15.28
C ASP A 61 -5.68 5.68 15.88
N GLY A 62 -5.23 5.59 17.14
CA GLY A 62 -4.99 4.33 17.84
C GLY A 62 -6.22 3.43 18.04
N HIS A 63 -7.44 3.88 17.74
CA HIS A 63 -8.63 3.02 17.74
C HIS A 63 -8.75 2.16 16.47
N ASN A 64 -8.00 2.51 15.41
CA ASN A 64 -7.93 1.79 14.15
C ASN A 64 -6.51 1.87 13.59
N PRO A 65 -5.55 1.13 14.19
CA PRO A 65 -4.14 1.30 13.92
C PRO A 65 -3.79 0.65 12.57
N ARG A 66 -3.91 1.45 11.53
CA ARG A 66 -3.57 1.10 10.15
C ARG A 66 -2.93 2.29 9.46
N TRP A 67 -2.43 2.04 8.27
CA TRP A 67 -2.09 3.09 7.32
C TRP A 67 -2.92 2.94 6.05
N GLU A 68 -3.15 4.03 5.34
CA GLU A 68 -3.87 4.05 4.07
C GLU A 68 -3.11 4.94 3.07
N MET A 69 -2.93 4.48 1.84
CA MET A 69 -2.25 5.22 0.78
C MET A 69 -2.82 4.86 -0.59
N GLU A 70 -3.18 5.87 -1.37
CA GLU A 70 -3.57 5.66 -2.76
C GLU A 70 -2.33 5.57 -3.66
N LEU A 71 -2.25 4.47 -4.43
CA LEU A 71 -1.18 4.17 -5.38
C LEU A 71 -1.65 4.61 -6.77
N ALA A 72 -0.93 5.57 -7.36
CA ALA A 72 -1.34 6.20 -8.61
C ALA A 72 -0.16 6.62 -9.52
N LYS A 73 1.10 6.36 -9.11
CA LYS A 73 2.29 6.98 -9.73
C LYS A 73 2.91 6.20 -10.88
N VAL A 74 2.33 5.06 -11.27
CA VAL A 74 2.70 4.44 -12.55
C VAL A 74 1.68 4.89 -13.60
N PRO A 75 1.94 6.01 -14.31
CA PRO A 75 1.45 6.07 -15.67
C PRO A 75 2.54 6.61 -16.61
N GLU A 76 3.00 5.76 -17.51
CA GLU A 76 3.27 6.24 -18.87
C GLU A 76 1.99 5.99 -19.69
N ASP A 77 1.68 6.93 -20.59
CA ASP A 77 0.60 6.77 -21.56
C ASP A 77 0.77 5.42 -22.29
N GLY A 78 -0.22 4.54 -22.17
CA GLY A 78 -0.24 3.23 -22.83
C GLY A 78 0.06 2.02 -21.93
N GLN A 79 0.31 2.20 -20.63
CA GLN A 79 0.35 1.07 -19.69
C GLN A 79 -1.06 0.62 -19.27
N LEU A 80 -1.20 -0.69 -19.02
CA LEU A 80 -2.48 -1.28 -18.62
C LEU A 80 -2.86 -0.90 -17.19
N GLU A 81 -4.14 -0.59 -16.99
CA GLU A 81 -4.71 -0.41 -15.66
C GLU A 81 -4.76 -1.75 -14.90
N LEU A 82 -4.58 -1.68 -13.58
CA LEU A 82 -4.86 -2.79 -12.68
C LEU A 82 -6.35 -3.15 -12.72
N GLU A 83 -6.66 -4.44 -12.75
CA GLU A 83 -8.02 -4.96 -12.81
C GLU A 83 -8.30 -5.96 -11.69
N PRO A 84 -9.57 -6.32 -11.43
CA PRO A 84 -9.90 -7.35 -10.46
C PRO A 84 -9.19 -8.68 -10.78
N GLY A 85 -8.48 -9.25 -9.80
CA GLY A 85 -7.72 -10.47 -10.00
C GLY A 85 -6.48 -10.57 -9.11
N TRP A 86 -5.73 -11.67 -9.27
CA TRP A 86 -4.51 -11.90 -8.51
C TRP A 86 -3.42 -10.87 -8.86
N ALA A 87 -2.73 -10.38 -7.85
CA ALA A 87 -1.59 -9.47 -7.95
C ALA A 87 -0.56 -9.77 -6.85
N HIS A 88 0.59 -9.14 -6.93
CA HIS A 88 1.60 -9.12 -5.87
C HIS A 88 1.75 -7.70 -5.35
N ALA A 89 1.74 -7.54 -4.04
CA ALA A 89 1.89 -6.25 -3.39
C ALA A 89 3.05 -6.27 -2.42
N VAL A 90 3.79 -5.17 -2.36
CA VAL A 90 4.85 -4.95 -1.38
C VAL A 90 4.73 -3.55 -0.82
N ALA A 91 4.97 -3.40 0.48
CA ALA A 91 5.10 -2.12 1.13
C ALA A 91 6.35 -2.13 2.03
N VAL A 92 7.08 -1.01 2.03
CA VAL A 92 8.27 -0.78 2.84
C VAL A 92 8.06 0.51 3.62
N ALA A 93 8.13 0.44 4.94
CA ALA A 93 7.95 1.58 5.83
C ALA A 93 9.19 1.85 6.68
N LEU A 94 9.47 3.14 6.90
CA LEU A 94 10.29 3.62 8.00
C LEU A 94 9.37 3.96 9.17
N ILE A 95 9.50 3.23 10.28
CA ILE A 95 8.63 3.37 11.46
C ILE A 95 9.46 3.84 12.65
N LEU A 96 8.93 4.83 13.36
CA LEU A 96 9.36 5.19 14.71
C LEU A 96 8.43 4.48 15.71
N ASP A 97 8.95 3.55 16.49
CA ASP A 97 8.16 2.82 17.48
C ASP A 97 7.83 3.68 18.72
N GLY A 98 6.90 3.22 19.55
CA GLY A 98 6.50 3.90 20.78
C GLY A 98 7.61 4.03 21.84
N ALA A 99 8.75 3.37 21.68
CA ALA A 99 9.93 3.51 22.52
C ALA A 99 10.94 4.53 21.96
N GLY A 100 10.69 5.10 20.77
CA GLY A 100 11.54 6.06 20.10
C GLY A 100 12.63 5.45 19.22
N HIS A 101 12.57 4.16 18.91
CA HIS A 101 13.50 3.52 17.98
C HIS A 101 12.97 3.58 16.54
N THR A 102 13.89 3.76 15.59
CA THR A 102 13.57 3.73 14.18
C THR A 102 13.87 2.35 13.59
N GLY A 103 12.95 1.79 12.82
CA GLY A 103 13.08 0.50 12.14
C GLY A 103 12.50 0.52 10.73
N VAL A 104 12.92 -0.46 9.92
CA VAL A 104 12.36 -0.69 8.58
C VAL A 104 11.48 -1.93 8.62
N PHE A 105 10.27 -1.79 8.10
CA PHE A 105 9.29 -2.86 8.01
C PHE A 105 8.97 -3.14 6.56
N VAL A 106 8.86 -4.42 6.22
CA VAL A 106 8.55 -4.88 4.87
C VAL A 106 7.37 -5.83 4.94
N TRP A 107 6.33 -5.52 4.18
CA TRP A 107 5.19 -6.39 3.93
C TRP A 107 5.23 -6.81 2.47
N GLY A 108 4.94 -8.07 2.17
CA GLY A 108 4.97 -8.58 0.81
C GLY A 108 4.13 -9.82 0.66
N GLU A 109 3.07 -9.75 -0.15
CA GLU A 109 2.07 -10.81 -0.26
C GLU A 109 1.47 -10.94 -1.67
N THR A 110 0.94 -12.12 -1.97
CA THR A 110 0.04 -12.35 -3.10
C THR A 110 -1.37 -11.96 -2.66
N VAL A 111 -2.01 -11.08 -3.41
CA VAL A 111 -3.27 -10.43 -3.03
C VAL A 111 -4.31 -10.59 -4.12
N MET A 112 -5.58 -10.54 -3.76
CA MET A 112 -6.69 -10.49 -4.72
C MET A 112 -7.20 -9.05 -4.79
N LEU A 113 -7.03 -8.40 -5.95
CA LEU A 113 -7.59 -7.07 -6.20
C LEU A 113 -9.09 -7.18 -6.41
N THR A 114 -9.85 -6.36 -5.68
CA THR A 114 -11.30 -6.25 -5.82
C THR A 114 -11.71 -4.80 -6.01
N THR A 115 -12.90 -4.57 -6.55
CA THR A 115 -13.58 -3.26 -6.61
C THR A 115 -14.25 -2.92 -5.28
#